data_AF-A0A8K0J7Z4-F1
#
_entry.id   AF-A0A8K0J7Z4-F1
#
_cell.length_a   1.000
_cell.length_b   1.000
_cell.length_c   1.000
_cell.angle_alpha   90.00
_cell.angle_beta   90.00
_cell.angle_gamma   90.00
#
_symmetry.space_group_name_H-M   'P 1'
#
loop_
_entity.id
_entity.type
_entity.pdbx_description
1 polymer ?
#
loop_
_entity_poly.entity_id
_entity_poly.type
_entity_poly.pdbx_seq_one_letter_code
_entity_poly.pdbx_strand_id
1 'polypeptide(L)' 'AEQLVAYLRAQRLYVSLLERYNPGMDMDEEERVRLTARRVGMDMPKLYAASR' A
#
# COMPACT_ATOMS: atom_id res chain seq x y z
N ALA A 1 28.66 11.15 -20.17
CA ALA A 1 28.64 10.60 -18.79
C ALA A 1 27.64 11.31 -17.89
N GLU A 2 27.47 12.63 -17.99
CA GLU A 2 26.58 13.43 -17.13
C GLU A 2 25.11 12.98 -17.13
N GLN A 3 24.56 12.61 -18.28
CA GLN A 3 23.17 12.13 -18.38
C GLN A 3 22.93 10.84 -17.57
N LEU A 4 23.89 9.91 -17.58
CA LEU A 4 23.80 8.69 -16.78
C LEU A 4 23.85 9.01 -15.27
N VAL A 5 24.71 9.94 -14.87
CA VAL A 5 24.79 10.40 -13.47
C VAL A 5 23.48 11.06 -13.03
N ALA A 6 22.89 11.90 -13.87
CA ALA A 6 21.59 12.53 -13.60
C ALA A 6 20.48 11.48 -13.47
N TYR A 7 20.44 10.50 -14.38
CA TYR A 7 19.47 9.40 -14.35
C TYR A 7 19.58 8.57 -13.06
N LEU A 8 20.79 8.19 -12.65
CA LEU A 8 20.99 7.40 -11.44
C LEU A 8 20.57 8.15 -10.16
N ARG A 9 20.82 9.47 -10.11
CA ARG A 9 20.35 10.33 -9.01
C ARG A 9 18.82 10.39 -8.97
N ALA A 10 18.19 10.60 -10.12
CA ALA A 10 16.74 10.61 -10.24
C ALA A 10 16.13 9.27 -9.82
N GLN A 11 16.75 8.14 -10.20
CA GLN A 11 16.23 6.84 -9.84
C GLN A 11 16.26 6.58 -8.32
N ARG A 12 17.36 6.95 -7.65
CA ARG A 12 17.45 6.83 -6.19
C ARG A 12 16.37 7.64 -5.48
N LEU A 13 16.11 8.86 -5.95
CA LEU A 13 15.05 9.72 -5.41
C LEU A 13 13.66 9.13 -5.66
N TYR A 14 13.41 8.62 -6.87
CA TYR A 14 12.14 8.00 -7.25
C TYR A 14 11.78 6.84 -6.31
N VAL A 15 12.71 5.90 -6.09
CA VAL A 15 12.51 4.77 -5.17
C VAL A 15 12.19 5.27 -3.77
N SER A 16 12.94 6.25 -3.26
CA SER A 16 12.74 6.82 -1.93
C SER A 16 11.34 7.45 -1.77
N LEU A 17 10.83 8.11 -2.81
CA LEU A 17 9.49 8.70 -2.81
C LEU A 17 8.40 7.64 -2.89
N LEU A 18 8.62 6.60 -3.70
CA LEU A 18 7.67 5.49 -3.86
C LEU A 18 7.46 4.75 -2.53
N GLU A 19 8.55 4.38 -1.84
CA GLU A 19 8.50 3.74 -0.53
C GLU A 19 7.77 4.60 0.52
N ARG A 20 7.98 5.92 0.49
CA ARG A 20 7.39 6.84 1.47
C ARG A 20 5.89 7.06 1.28
N TYR A 21 5.44 7.19 0.04
CA TYR A 21 4.07 7.59 -0.27
C TYR A 21 3.19 6.44 -0.74
N ASN A 22 3.77 5.29 -1.06
CA ASN A 22 3.03 4.09 -1.42
C ASN A 22 3.38 2.91 -0.50
N PRO A 23 3.11 3.00 0.81
CA PRO A 23 3.39 1.91 1.76
C PRO A 23 2.57 0.64 1.48
N GLY A 24 1.53 0.71 0.65
CA GLY A 24 0.75 -0.43 0.19
C GLY A 24 1.24 -1.04 -1.12
N MET A 25 2.39 -0.59 -1.67
CA MET A 25 2.88 -1.09 -2.96
C MET A 25 3.23 -2.57 -2.95
N ASP A 26 3.70 -3.08 -1.80
CA ASP A 26 4.06 -4.48 -1.59
C ASP A 26 2.90 -5.30 -0.99
N MET A 27 1.71 -4.71 -0.88
CA MET A 27 0.54 -5.40 -0.35
C MET A 27 -0.02 -6.34 -1.41
N ASP A 28 -0.24 -7.60 -1.01
CA ASP A 28 -0.92 -8.57 -1.86
C ASP A 28 -2.35 -8.09 -2.23
N GLU A 29 -2.76 -8.41 -3.45
CA GLU A 29 -4.05 -7.98 -3.99
C GLU A 29 -5.22 -8.53 -3.17
N GLU A 30 -5.15 -9.79 -2.72
CA GLU A 30 -6.20 -10.40 -1.91
C GLU A 30 -6.35 -9.66 -0.57
N GLU A 31 -5.23 -9.30 0.06
CA GLU A 31 -5.24 -8.55 1.31
C GLU A 31 -5.79 -7.12 1.13
N ARG A 32 -5.45 -6.47 0.01
CA ARG A 32 -5.98 -5.14 -0.34
C ARG A 32 -7.50 -5.17 -0.49
N VAL A 33 -8.04 -6.19 -1.17
CA VAL A 33 -9.48 -6.40 -1.31
C VAL A 33 -10.15 -6.62 0.05
N ARG A 34 -9.57 -7.47 0.90
CA ARG A 34 -10.06 -7.74 2.27
C ARG A 34 -10.13 -6.46 3.13
N LEU A 35 -9.06 -5.67 3.14
CA LEU A 35 -9.00 -4.41 3.91
C LEU A 35 -9.98 -3.37 3.36
N THR A 36 -10.17 -3.32 2.05
CA THR A 36 -11.16 -2.43 1.41
C THR A 36 -12.58 -2.84 1.79
N ALA A 37 -12.90 -4.13 1.71
CA ALA A 37 -14.20 -4.68 2.13
C ALA A 37 -14.52 -4.34 3.60
N ARG A 38 -13.53 -4.42 4.49
CA ARG A 38 -13.65 -3.99 5.90
C ARG A 38 -13.89 -2.48 6.03
N ARG A 39 -13.15 -1.67 5.28
CA ARG A 39 -13.27 -0.20 5.31
C ARG A 39 -14.64 0.29 4.83
N VAL A 40 -15.24 -0.36 3.83
CA VAL A 40 -16.55 0.01 3.28
C VAL A 40 -17.74 -0.68 3.99
N GLY A 41 -17.47 -1.52 4.99
CA GLY A 41 -18.50 -2.23 5.76
C GLY A 41 -19.12 -3.44 5.04
N MET A 42 -18.46 -3.95 3.99
CA MET A 42 -18.86 -5.16 3.27
C MET A 42 -18.39 -6.45 3.98
N ASP A 43 -17.32 -6.37 4.79
CA ASP A 43 -16.82 -7.44 5.68
C ASP A 43 -16.70 -6.91 7.12
N MET A 44 -17.83 -6.67 7.79
CA MET A 44 -17.82 -6.15 9.16
C MET A 44 -17.39 -7.23 10.17
N PRO A 45 -16.47 -6.94 11.10
CA PRO A 45 -16.14 -7.88 12.18
C PRO A 45 -17.38 -8.22 12.99
N LYS A 46 -17.55 -9.50 13.34
CA LYS A 46 -18.58 -9.90 14.31
C LYS A 46 -18.25 -9.26 15.65
N LEU A 47 -19.00 -8.22 16.02
CA LEU A 47 -18.94 -7.65 17.36
C LEU A 47 -19.30 -8.76 18.37
N TYR A 48 -18.59 -8.83 19.49
CA TYR A 48 -18.69 -9.87 20.52
C TYR A 48 -20.10 -10.05 21.15
N ALA A 49 -21.11 -9.29 20.74
CA ALA A 49 -22.41 -9.19 21.42
C ALA A 49 -23.63 -9.53 20.54
N ALA A 50 -23.57 -10.60 19.76
CA ALA A 50 -24.78 -11.21 19.20
C ALA A 50 -24.85 -12.74 19.45
N SER A 51 -24.31 -13.18 20.59
CA SER A 51 -24.75 -14.42 21.24
C SER A 51 -25.64 -14.06 22.43
N ARG A 52 -26.89 -13.70 22.17
CA ARG A 52 -27.97 -13.86 23.13
C ARG A 52 -29.26 -14.16 22.39
#